data_AF-A0A357Z8R1-F1
#
_entry.id   AF-A0A357Z8R1-F1
#
_cell.length_a   1.000
_cell.length_b   1.000
_cell.length_c   1.000
_cell.angle_alpha   90.00
_cell.angle_beta   90.00
_cell.angle_gamma   90.00
#
_symmetry.space_group_name_H-M   'P 1'
#
loop_
_entity.id
_entity.type
_entity.pdbx_description
1 polymer ?
#
loop_
_entity_poly.entity_id
_entity_poly.type
_entity_poly.pdbx_seq_one_letter_code
_entity_poly.pdbx_strand_id
1 'polypeptide(L)'
;MIDFRSDTVTLPTPEMLAFMHQAPVGDDVFGEDPSINALEAKSATLFGMEAGLFCPSGTMTNQLAIKTHTQAGDEVICEELSHV
;
A
#
# COMPACT_ATOMS: atom_id res chain seq x y z
N MET A 1 -2.22 -28.10 4.02
CA MET A 1 -2.47 -27.63 5.40
C MET A 1 -3.56 -26.58 5.30
N ILE A 2 -4.59 -26.63 6.15
CA ILE A 2 -5.64 -25.60 6.17
C ILE A 2 -5.25 -24.61 7.28
N ASP A 3 -5.12 -23.33 6.95
CA ASP A 3 -4.66 -22.27 7.86
C ASP A 3 -5.74 -21.20 8.02
N PHE A 4 -6.19 -20.97 9.25
CA PHE A 4 -7.27 -20.04 9.60
C PHE A 4 -6.81 -18.89 10.50
N ARG A 5 -5.49 -18.65 10.60
CA ARG A 5 -4.96 -17.61 11.50
C ARG A 5 -5.26 -16.20 11.00
N SER A 6 -5.12 -15.96 9.70
CA SER A 6 -5.35 -14.68 9.02
C SER A 6 -5.34 -14.88 7.50
N ASP A 7 -5.95 -13.97 6.76
CA ASP A 7 -5.83 -13.82 5.31
C ASP A 7 -4.42 -13.40 4.83
N THR A 8 -3.61 -12.82 5.71
CA THR A 8 -2.21 -12.45 5.42
C THR A 8 -1.30 -13.65 5.13
N VAL A 9 -1.76 -14.88 5.38
CA VAL A 9 -1.02 -16.12 5.04
C VAL A 9 -1.14 -16.50 3.56
N THR A 10 -1.84 -15.70 2.76
CA THR A 10 -1.98 -15.90 1.32
C THR A 10 -0.63 -15.99 0.63
N LEU A 11 -0.55 -16.87 -0.37
CA LEU A 11 0.63 -17.04 -1.23
C LEU A 11 0.29 -16.52 -2.63
N PRO A 12 1.26 -15.93 -3.35
CA PRO A 12 1.04 -15.47 -4.71
C PRO A 12 0.68 -16.64 -5.64
N THR A 13 -0.29 -16.43 -6.53
CA THR A 13 -0.67 -17.44 -7.53
C THR A 13 0.42 -17.57 -8.61
N PRO A 14 0.43 -18.65 -9.41
CA PRO A 14 1.38 -18.80 -10.51
C PRO A 14 1.35 -17.64 -11.51
N GLU A 15 0.18 -17.09 -11.81
CA GLU A 15 0.03 -15.95 -12.72
C GLU A 15 0.59 -14.67 -12.10
N MET A 16 0.37 -14.45 -10.80
CA MET A 16 0.94 -13.32 -10.07
C MET A 16 2.47 -13.40 -10.09
N LEU A 17 3.05 -14.57 -9.82
CA LEU A 17 4.49 -14.79 -9.90
C LEU A 17 5.05 -14.56 -11.31
N ALA A 18 4.36 -15.05 -12.34
CA ALA A 18 4.77 -14.83 -13.73
C ALA A 18 4.74 -13.34 -14.11
N PHE A 19 3.73 -12.59 -13.65
CA PHE A 19 3.64 -11.16 -13.85
C PHE A 19 4.76 -10.41 -13.12
N MET A 20 4.98 -10.71 -11.83
CA MET A 20 6.06 -10.11 -11.04
C MET A 20 7.42 -10.31 -11.69
N HIS A 21 7.67 -11.49 -12.27
CA HIS A 21 8.95 -11.78 -12.92
C HIS A 21 9.16 -11.02 -14.24
N GLN A 22 8.08 -10.59 -14.89
CA GLN A 22 8.11 -9.87 -16.17
C GLN A 22 7.88 -8.37 -16.02
N ALA A 23 7.55 -7.90 -14.81
CA ALA A 23 7.20 -6.51 -14.55
C ALA A 23 8.38 -5.58 -14.87
N PRO A 24 8.17 -4.49 -15.62
CA PRO A 24 9.19 -3.47 -15.80
C PRO A 24 9.44 -2.77 -14.45
N VAL A 25 10.70 -2.61 -14.08
CA VAL A 25 11.11 -2.00 -12.81
C VAL A 25 12.05 -0.83 -13.06
N GLY A 26 12.16 0.06 -12.07
CA GLY A 26 13.04 1.21 -12.09
C GLY A 26 13.40 1.66 -10.69
N ASP A 27 14.01 2.85 -10.56
CA ASP A 27 14.28 3.44 -9.26
C ASP A 27 13.10 4.30 -8.81
N ASP A 28 12.36 3.79 -7.83
CA ASP A 28 11.16 4.45 -7.28
C ASP A 28 11.47 5.78 -6.59
N VAL A 29 12.67 5.96 -6.02
CA VAL A 29 13.07 7.22 -5.37
C VAL A 29 13.12 8.37 -6.39
N PHE A 30 13.43 8.04 -7.65
CA PHE A 30 13.41 8.98 -8.77
C PHE A 30 12.08 8.97 -9.55
N GLY A 31 11.10 8.15 -9.14
CA GLY A 31 9.82 7.99 -9.82
C GLY A 31 9.91 7.24 -11.15
N GLU A 32 10.96 6.45 -11.34
CA GLU A 32 11.28 5.80 -12.62
C GLU A 32 10.76 4.35 -12.69
N ASP A 33 10.11 3.82 -11.65
CA ASP A 33 9.51 2.49 -11.66
C ASP A 33 8.14 2.47 -12.36
N PRO A 34 8.01 1.89 -13.57
CA PRO A 34 6.75 1.95 -14.32
C PRO A 34 5.64 1.11 -13.67
N SER A 35 5.99 0.06 -12.94
CA SER A 35 5.02 -0.83 -12.31
C SER A 35 4.40 -0.18 -11.07
N ILE A 36 5.20 0.51 -10.25
CA ILE A 36 4.71 1.28 -9.11
C ILE A 36 3.84 2.44 -9.60
N ASN A 37 4.33 3.23 -10.56
CA ASN A 37 3.58 4.35 -11.13
C ASN A 37 2.20 3.91 -11.68
N ALA A 38 2.15 2.76 -12.36
CA ALA A 38 0.90 2.21 -12.87
C ALA A 38 -0.06 1.76 -11.75
N LEU A 39 0.47 1.15 -10.68
CA LEU A 39 -0.32 0.74 -9.51
C LEU A 39 -0.92 1.94 -8.79
N GLU A 40 -0.13 3.00 -8.57
CA GLU A 40 -0.56 4.21 -7.90
C GLU A 40 -1.61 4.97 -8.72
N ALA A 41 -1.39 5.16 -10.02
CA ALA A 41 -2.34 5.82 -10.92
C ALA A 41 -3.68 5.05 -11.00
N LYS A 42 -3.61 3.72 -11.09
CA LYS A 42 -4.80 2.86 -11.06
C LYS A 42 -5.56 3.00 -9.73
N SER A 43 -4.84 3.01 -8.62
CA SER A 43 -5.43 3.13 -7.28
C SER A 43 -6.09 4.50 -7.08
N ALA A 44 -5.40 5.58 -7.45
CA ALA A 44 -5.95 6.94 -7.42
C ALA A 44 -7.25 7.03 -8.23
N THR A 45 -7.24 6.49 -9.46
CA THR A 45 -8.42 6.44 -10.34
C THR A 45 -9.56 5.64 -9.71
N LEU A 46 -9.26 4.47 -9.12
CA LEU A 46 -10.26 3.59 -8.52
C LEU A 46 -10.99 4.25 -7.33
N PHE A 47 -10.27 5.06 -6.54
CA PHE A 47 -10.83 5.74 -5.37
C PHE A 47 -11.27 7.19 -5.65
N GLY A 48 -11.12 7.69 -6.88
CA GLY A 48 -11.47 9.06 -7.23
C GLY A 48 -10.58 10.12 -6.57
N MET A 49 -9.33 9.78 -6.32
CA MET A 49 -8.33 10.64 -5.68
C MET A 49 -7.34 11.20 -6.71
N GLU A 50 -6.66 12.30 -6.38
CA GLU A 50 -5.67 12.92 -7.27
C GLU A 50 -4.37 12.12 -7.40
N ALA A 51 -4.00 11.35 -6.37
CA ALA A 51 -2.76 10.57 -6.32
C ALA A 51 -2.92 9.31 -5.46
N GLY A 52 -2.02 8.35 -5.66
CA GLY A 52 -1.84 7.17 -4.84
C GLY A 52 -0.37 7.05 -4.41
N LEU A 53 -0.09 6.32 -3.35
CA LEU A 53 1.27 6.06 -2.86
C LEU A 53 1.39 4.59 -2.45
N PHE A 54 2.33 3.86 -3.04
CA PHE A 54 2.65 2.50 -2.63
C PHE A 54 3.44 2.52 -1.32
N CYS A 55 3.12 1.60 -0.42
CA CYS A 55 3.82 1.44 0.86
C CYS A 55 4.06 -0.05 1.13
N PRO A 56 5.18 -0.42 1.78
CA PRO A 56 5.48 -1.82 2.11
C PRO A 56 4.47 -2.51 3.04
N SER A 57 3.67 -1.77 3.81
CA SER A 57 2.68 -2.34 4.74
C SER A 57 1.56 -1.36 5.06
N GLY A 58 0.40 -1.89 5.46
CA GLY A 58 -0.72 -1.06 5.94
C GLY A 58 -0.38 -0.23 7.18
N THR A 59 0.50 -0.74 8.07
CA THR A 59 0.99 0.03 9.22
C THR A 59 1.75 1.28 8.76
N MET A 60 2.66 1.15 7.78
CA MET A 60 3.38 2.32 7.25
C MET A 60 2.43 3.31 6.57
N THR A 61 1.47 2.82 5.77
CA THR A 61 0.46 3.67 5.13
C THR A 61 -0.30 4.52 6.15
N ASN A 62 -0.77 3.90 7.24
CA ASN A 62 -1.48 4.60 8.30
C ASN A 62 -0.60 5.62 9.04
N GLN A 63 0.66 5.26 9.36
CA GLN A 63 1.57 6.19 10.03
C GLN A 63 1.94 7.39 9.15
N LEU A 64 2.12 7.19 7.84
CA LEU A 64 2.31 8.29 6.88
C LEU A 64 1.05 9.16 6.80
N ALA A 65 -0.14 8.57 6.77
CA ALA A 65 -1.40 9.33 6.76
C ALA A 65 -1.53 10.20 8.02
N ILE A 66 -1.33 9.62 9.21
CA ILE A 66 -1.34 10.36 10.48
C ILE A 66 -0.33 11.51 10.42
N LYS A 67 0.92 11.21 10.03
CA LYS A 67 1.97 12.25 9.96
C LYS A 67 1.66 13.35 8.95
N THR A 68 0.99 13.01 7.85
CA THR A 68 0.60 13.98 6.80
C THR A 68 -0.53 14.89 7.29
N HIS A 69 -1.45 14.36 8.10
CA HIS A 69 -2.61 15.08 8.60
C HIS A 69 -2.41 15.79 9.95
N THR A 70 -1.29 15.58 10.64
CA THR A 70 -1.08 16.07 12.01
C THR A 70 0.29 16.69 12.25
N GLN A 71 0.36 17.51 13.29
CA GLN A 71 1.59 18.02 13.90
C GLN A 71 1.76 17.52 15.33
N ALA A 72 2.94 17.75 15.90
CA ALA A 72 3.20 17.39 17.28
C ALA A 72 2.24 18.15 18.23
N GLY A 73 1.46 17.40 19.00
CA GLY A 73 0.46 17.94 19.92
C GLY A 73 -0.98 17.89 19.40
N ASP A 74 -1.19 17.53 18.14
CA ASP A 74 -2.53 17.28 17.60
C ASP A 74 -3.08 15.94 18.12
N GLU A 75 -4.41 15.78 17.99
CA GLU A 75 -5.13 14.57 18.39
C GLU A 75 -5.77 13.88 17.17
N VAL A 76 -5.77 12.54 17.18
CA VAL A 76 -6.45 11.71 16.19
C VAL A 76 -7.59 10.98 16.89
N ILE A 77 -8.83 11.25 16.47
CA ILE A 77 -10.01 10.52 16.96
C ILE A 77 -10.12 9.21 16.17
N CYS A 78 -10.00 8.09 16.86
CA CYS A 78 -10.18 6.74 16.30
C CYS A 78 -11.08 5.89 17.21
N GLU A 79 -11.49 4.73 16.71
CA GLU A 79 -12.27 3.76 17.47
C GLU A 79 -11.36 2.96 18.44
N GLU A 80 -11.89 2.48 19.56
CA GLU A 80 -11.10 1.85 20.64
C GLU A 80 -10.30 0.62 20.20
N LEU A 81 -10.84 -0.16 19.25
CA LEU A 81 -10.24 -1.38 18.72
C LEU A 81 -9.64 -1.18 17.32
N SER A 82 -9.47 0.07 16.89
CA SER A 82 -8.90 0.38 15.59
C SER A 82 -7.42 -0.03 15.51
N HIS A 83 -6.93 -0.26 14.29
CA HIS A 83 -5.53 -0.58 14.04
C HIS A 83 -4.59 0.64 14.11
N VAL A 84 -5.13 1.82 14.42
CA VAL A 84 -4.42 3.10 14.55
C VAL A 84 -4.78 3.82 15.84
#